data_AF-A0A285RS28-F1
#
_entry.id   AF-A0A285RS28-F1
#
_cell.length_a   1.000
_cell.length_b   1.000
_cell.length_c   1.000
_cell.angle_alpha   90.00
_cell.angle_beta   90.00
_cell.angle_gamma   90.00
#
_symmetry.space_group_name_H-M   'P 1'
#
loop_
_entity.id
_entity.type
_entity.pdbx_description
1 polymer ?
#
loop_
_entity_poly.entity_id
_entity_poly.type
_entity_poly.pdbx_seq_one_letter_code
_entity_poly.pdbx_strand_id
1 'polypeptide(L)'
;MKKRIAMLAICAVTVTSMLACAKDTDSQDSDTSEVTEQTQEEENTEKEYSSASAPEIAYTSVKAEGYDYFEGQVQCLEITDNDHPELKAAIDDYFSGVVSNFNAGIDSMNEDAKQQNEEMGDEGYEMKYSDNITVDIQRRDNKVLSFILNDYTYMGGAHGGGTFTGVSFDVGTGEQITLDDLGDADSIRDTSKEYILNAIATSSEEARANLYEDDVIDYKEVINEQFSNGYQPEFYLDDVGITFVFQQYDIAPYAAGMISFTVPYSEYDEIADRYTPLEGASYAISLSNAGLNSSVDFDGDGELENISVVNTWDEESDKNYYILRVDDEELKEESGNGSWITGYFIHNDEGNFVLLVNDGISVDLYEVSNGIEAKGHMDTTLYIEEVTDSGFTLGEHFYDDNNVGYWDNEEQYGFDF
;
A
#
# COMPACT_ATOMS: atom_id res chain seq x y z
N MET A 1 38.25 27.92 -3.51
CA MET A 1 36.79 28.03 -3.52
C MET A 1 36.24 26.72 -2.99
N LYS A 2 35.74 26.72 -1.76
CA LYS A 2 35.18 25.53 -1.09
C LYS A 2 33.74 25.36 -1.58
N LYS A 3 33.44 24.25 -2.26
CA LYS A 3 32.07 23.88 -2.63
C LYS A 3 31.35 23.43 -1.35
N ARG A 4 30.23 24.09 -1.04
CA ARG A 4 29.31 23.64 0.00
C ARG A 4 28.35 22.67 -0.68
N ILE A 5 28.38 21.41 -0.25
CA ILE A 5 27.37 20.40 -0.55
C ILE A 5 26.23 20.69 0.43
N ALA A 6 25.06 21.04 -0.09
CA ALA A 6 23.84 21.09 0.69
C ALA A 6 23.29 19.67 0.76
N MET A 7 23.34 19.05 1.95
CA MET A 7 22.56 17.86 2.25
C MET A 7 21.11 18.31 2.43
N LEU A 8 20.21 17.81 1.59
CA LEU A 8 18.78 17.79 1.87
C LEU A 8 18.56 16.76 2.97
N ALA A 9 18.19 17.23 4.16
CA ALA A 9 17.77 16.38 5.26
C ALA A 9 16.25 16.19 5.12
N ILE A 10 15.85 15.03 4.60
CA ILE A 10 14.47 14.56 4.69
C ILE A 10 14.25 14.18 6.16
N CYS A 11 13.42 14.95 6.87
CA CYS A 11 13.07 14.65 8.25
C CYS A 11 12.01 13.54 8.24
N ALA A 12 12.43 12.28 8.33
CA ALA A 12 11.55 11.20 8.75
C ALA A 12 11.16 11.47 10.21
N VAL A 13 9.92 11.93 10.42
CA VAL A 13 9.36 12.11 11.78
C VAL A 13 8.60 10.85 12.12
N THR A 14 9.22 9.99 12.94
CA THR A 14 8.56 8.83 13.51
C THR A 14 7.55 9.26 14.57
N VAL A 15 6.29 8.87 14.40
CA VAL A 15 5.25 9.05 15.42
C VAL A 15 5.55 8.08 16.56
N THR A 16 6.11 8.57 17.65
CA THR A 16 6.22 7.81 18.90
C THR A 16 5.07 8.21 19.82
N SER A 17 4.08 7.33 19.96
CA SER A 17 2.96 7.48 20.88
C SER A 17 3.46 7.38 22.33
N MET A 18 3.54 8.52 23.02
CA MET A 18 3.84 8.56 24.46
C MET A 18 2.56 8.41 25.29
N LEU A 19 2.27 7.19 25.76
CA LEU A 19 1.29 6.96 26.82
C LEU A 19 1.93 7.23 28.19
N ALA A 20 1.70 8.44 28.71
CA ALA A 20 2.04 8.80 30.08
C ALA A 20 0.88 8.45 31.04
N CYS A 21 0.96 7.28 31.71
CA CYS A 21 0.10 6.99 32.86
C CYS A 21 0.75 7.54 34.14
N ALA A 22 0.16 8.59 34.71
CA ALA A 22 0.43 9.05 36.05
C ALA A 22 -0.17 8.08 37.09
N LYS A 23 0.64 7.63 38.06
CA LYS A 23 0.11 7.01 39.28
C LYS A 23 0.91 7.48 40.50
N ASP A 24 0.17 8.10 41.42
CA ASP A 24 0.64 8.61 42.69
C ASP A 24 1.22 7.51 43.58
N THR A 25 2.22 7.93 44.36
CA THR A 25 3.08 7.10 45.22
C THR A 25 2.48 6.92 46.62
N ASP A 26 2.29 5.65 46.98
CA ASP A 26 2.73 4.96 48.21
C ASP A 26 2.08 5.26 49.59
N SER A 27 1.66 4.16 50.23
CA SER A 27 1.77 3.97 51.67
C SER A 27 1.96 2.48 51.99
N GLN A 28 3.09 2.18 52.62
CA GLN A 28 3.56 0.89 53.17
C GLN A 28 2.58 0.24 54.16
N ASP A 29 2.49 -1.10 54.20
CA ASP A 29 3.09 -1.93 55.27
C ASP A 29 3.07 -3.45 54.94
N SER A 30 4.03 -4.13 55.56
CA SER A 30 4.42 -5.55 55.59
C SER A 30 3.32 -6.59 55.94
N ASP A 31 3.42 -7.83 55.41
CA ASP A 31 3.96 -9.01 56.11
C ASP A 31 3.83 -10.31 55.25
N THR A 32 4.76 -11.23 55.51
CA THR A 32 5.05 -12.52 54.88
C THR A 32 3.98 -13.61 55.04
N SER A 33 3.71 -14.40 53.98
CA SER A 33 3.46 -15.86 54.10
C SER A 33 3.52 -16.61 52.75
N GLU A 34 4.19 -17.76 52.79
CA GLU A 34 4.53 -18.71 51.74
C GLU A 34 3.35 -19.52 51.14
N VAL A 35 3.55 -19.89 49.86
CA VAL A 35 3.05 -21.10 49.15
C VAL A 35 1.55 -21.20 48.89
N THR A 36 1.14 -21.08 47.61
CA THR A 36 0.54 -22.20 46.87
C THR A 36 0.70 -21.93 45.36
N GLU A 37 1.49 -22.77 44.71
CA GLU A 37 1.62 -22.91 43.27
C GLU A 37 0.39 -23.65 42.72
N GLN A 38 0.00 -23.35 41.48
CA GLN A 38 -1.13 -23.90 40.71
C GLN A 38 -2.50 -23.30 41.02
N THR A 39 -2.98 -22.42 40.13
CA THR A 39 -4.12 -22.64 39.20
C THR A 39 -4.56 -21.24 38.67
N GLN A 40 -3.73 -20.62 37.82
CA GLN A 40 -4.07 -19.40 37.08
C GLN A 40 -3.42 -19.49 35.69
N GLU A 41 -3.65 -20.61 35.01
CA GLU A 41 -3.16 -20.86 33.65
C GLU A 41 -4.31 -21.11 32.65
N GLU A 42 -5.58 -20.91 33.05
CA GLU A 42 -6.73 -21.24 32.19
C GLU A 42 -7.88 -20.19 32.22
N GLU A 43 -7.67 -18.98 32.74
CA GLU A 43 -8.72 -17.94 32.77
C GLU A 43 -8.36 -16.64 32.00
N ASN A 44 -7.26 -16.67 31.24
CA ASN A 44 -6.87 -15.61 30.31
C ASN A 44 -6.93 -16.06 28.84
N THR A 45 -7.64 -17.17 28.59
CA THR A 45 -8.03 -17.63 27.26
C THR A 45 -8.82 -16.53 26.57
N GLU A 46 -8.21 -15.96 25.53
CA GLU A 46 -8.83 -15.41 24.34
C GLU A 46 -10.09 -14.59 24.59
N LYS A 47 -9.87 -13.28 24.74
CA LYS A 47 -10.83 -12.28 24.32
C LYS A 47 -10.99 -12.42 22.80
N GLU A 48 -11.86 -13.34 22.39
CA GLU A 48 -12.33 -13.53 21.03
C GLU A 48 -12.97 -12.21 20.57
N TYR A 49 -12.20 -11.39 19.86
CA TYR A 49 -12.68 -10.14 19.27
C TYR A 49 -12.60 -10.19 17.74
N SER A 50 -13.08 -11.24 17.10
CA SER A 50 -13.41 -11.08 15.68
C SER A 50 -14.76 -10.36 15.64
N SER A 51 -14.85 -9.20 14.98
CA SER A 51 -16.16 -8.66 14.67
C SER A 51 -16.87 -9.64 13.72
N ALA A 52 -18.19 -9.64 13.71
CA ALA A 52 -18.94 -10.57 12.86
C ALA A 52 -18.96 -10.16 11.38
N SER A 53 -18.51 -8.95 11.05
CA SER A 53 -18.59 -8.35 9.72
C SER A 53 -17.47 -7.35 9.48
N ALA A 54 -17.17 -7.05 8.22
CA ALA A 54 -16.30 -5.95 7.86
C ALA A 54 -16.91 -4.59 8.30
N PRO A 55 -16.09 -3.56 8.59
CA PRO A 55 -16.59 -2.23 8.95
C PRO A 55 -17.19 -1.49 7.75
N GLU A 56 -18.29 -0.77 7.97
CA GLU A 56 -18.85 0.17 6.98
C GLU A 56 -18.08 1.48 7.04
N ILE A 57 -17.53 1.89 5.91
CA ILE A 57 -16.66 3.07 5.81
C ILE A 57 -17.26 4.18 4.94
N ALA A 58 -16.84 5.41 5.22
CA ALA A 58 -17.02 6.55 4.34
C ALA A 58 -15.74 7.39 4.30
N TYR A 59 -15.61 8.21 3.28
CA TYR A 59 -14.53 9.19 3.16
C TYR A 59 -15.04 10.61 3.43
N THR A 60 -14.25 11.38 4.15
CA THR A 60 -14.40 12.82 4.28
C THR A 60 -13.10 13.52 3.87
N SER A 61 -13.07 14.85 3.87
CA SER A 61 -11.87 15.60 3.48
C SER A 61 -11.73 16.89 4.29
N VAL A 62 -10.50 17.21 4.67
CA VAL A 62 -10.11 18.47 5.30
C VAL A 62 -9.23 19.25 4.33
N LYS A 63 -9.75 20.37 3.82
CA LYS A 63 -9.07 21.22 2.85
C LYS A 63 -8.43 22.45 3.51
N ALA A 64 -7.25 22.83 3.03
CA ALA A 64 -6.62 24.09 3.39
C ALA A 64 -7.34 25.27 2.74
N GLU A 65 -7.76 26.25 3.54
CA GLU A 65 -8.54 27.40 3.09
C GLU A 65 -7.86 28.71 3.49
N GLY A 66 -7.93 29.71 2.62
CA GLY A 66 -7.43 31.06 2.90
C GLY A 66 -5.93 31.30 2.66
N TYR A 67 -5.27 30.40 1.92
CA TYR A 67 -3.86 30.54 1.53
C TYR A 67 -3.71 30.93 0.07
N ASP A 68 -2.87 31.94 -0.21
CA ASP A 68 -2.66 32.46 -1.56
C ASP A 68 -1.67 31.57 -2.35
N TYR A 69 -0.66 31.02 -1.68
CA TYR A 69 0.48 30.31 -2.28
C TYR A 69 0.57 28.82 -1.91
N PHE A 70 -0.47 28.30 -1.25
CA PHE A 70 -0.59 26.89 -0.88
C PHE A 70 -1.98 26.36 -1.22
N GLU A 71 -2.04 25.12 -1.69
CA GLU A 71 -3.27 24.35 -1.82
C GLU A 71 -3.06 22.93 -1.33
N GLY A 72 -4.02 22.36 -0.61
CA GLY A 72 -3.83 21.02 -0.10
C GLY A 72 -5.04 20.52 0.64
N GLN A 73 -5.05 19.22 0.88
CA GLN A 73 -6.15 18.54 1.56
C GLN A 73 -5.74 17.16 2.09
N VAL A 74 -6.50 16.69 3.05
CA VAL A 74 -6.38 15.36 3.64
C VAL A 74 -7.70 14.63 3.49
N GLN A 75 -7.74 13.56 2.70
CA GLN A 75 -8.83 12.60 2.75
C GLN A 75 -8.77 11.83 4.07
N CYS A 76 -9.91 11.70 4.74
CA CYS A 76 -10.03 11.00 6.01
C CYS A 76 -10.95 9.79 5.85
N LEU A 77 -10.58 8.67 6.46
CA LEU A 77 -11.46 7.52 6.58
C LEU A 77 -12.32 7.65 7.83
N GLU A 78 -13.60 7.30 7.72
CA GLU A 78 -14.53 7.26 8.85
C GLU A 78 -15.22 5.89 8.93
N ILE A 79 -15.27 5.31 10.13
CA ILE A 79 -16.16 4.17 10.41
C ILE A 79 -17.56 4.71 10.70
N THR A 80 -18.55 4.18 10.01
CA THR A 80 -19.93 4.70 9.97
C THR A 80 -20.96 3.81 10.64
N ASP A 81 -20.67 2.52 10.80
CA ASP A 81 -21.53 1.60 11.54
C ASP A 81 -21.36 1.75 13.06
N ASN A 82 -22.23 1.08 13.82
CA ASN A 82 -22.18 1.06 15.28
C ASN A 82 -21.64 -0.28 15.84
N ASP A 83 -21.29 -1.22 14.97
CA ASP A 83 -20.83 -2.55 15.34
C ASP A 83 -19.32 -2.57 15.61
N HIS A 84 -18.59 -1.52 15.20
CA HIS A 84 -17.13 -1.36 15.40
C HIS A 84 -16.75 -0.09 16.20
N PRO A 85 -17.22 0.10 17.45
CA PRO A 85 -16.99 1.36 18.18
C PRO A 85 -15.52 1.58 18.59
N GLU A 86 -14.77 0.52 18.92
CA GLU A 86 -13.34 0.63 19.24
C GLU A 86 -12.52 1.04 18.02
N LEU A 87 -12.73 0.37 16.87
CA LEU A 87 -12.09 0.73 15.60
C LEU A 87 -12.47 2.16 15.19
N LYS A 88 -13.74 2.53 15.33
CA LYS A 88 -14.19 3.90 15.06
C LYS A 88 -13.38 4.93 15.83
N ALA A 89 -13.21 4.73 17.14
CA ALA A 89 -12.45 5.65 17.98
C ALA A 89 -10.97 5.71 17.58
N ALA A 90 -10.38 4.59 17.19
CA ALA A 90 -8.98 4.52 16.74
C ALA A 90 -8.76 5.25 15.42
N ILE A 91 -9.65 5.05 14.44
CA ILE A 91 -9.60 5.73 13.13
C ILE A 91 -9.83 7.24 13.29
N ASP A 92 -10.80 7.66 14.12
CA ASP A 92 -11.05 9.07 14.40
C ASP A 92 -9.81 9.76 15.05
N ASP A 93 -9.11 9.07 15.96
CA ASP A 93 -7.88 9.58 16.59
C ASP A 93 -6.70 9.63 15.60
N TYR A 94 -6.53 8.57 14.81
CA TYR A 94 -5.49 8.49 13.79
C TYR A 94 -5.58 9.64 12.79
N PHE A 95 -6.75 9.83 12.16
CA PHE A 95 -6.95 10.92 11.19
C PHE A 95 -6.94 12.31 11.85
N SER A 96 -7.35 12.44 13.11
CA SER A 96 -7.13 13.68 13.86
C SER A 96 -5.63 14.02 13.97
N GLY A 97 -4.78 13.01 14.17
CA GLY A 97 -3.32 13.15 14.13
C GLY A 97 -2.78 13.56 12.76
N VAL A 98 -3.23 12.89 11.69
CA VAL A 98 -2.85 13.22 10.30
C VAL A 98 -3.23 14.67 9.96
N VAL A 99 -4.47 15.06 10.23
CA VAL A 99 -4.97 16.43 10.01
C VAL A 99 -4.21 17.45 10.86
N SER A 100 -3.84 17.11 12.10
CA SER A 100 -3.03 18.00 12.94
C SER A 100 -1.63 18.21 12.35
N ASN A 101 -1.00 17.16 11.82
CA ASN A 101 0.32 17.25 11.19
C ASN A 101 0.28 18.06 9.90
N PHE A 102 -0.70 17.77 9.02
CA PHE A 102 -0.95 18.55 7.81
C PHE A 102 -1.09 20.04 8.14
N ASN A 103 -2.00 20.40 9.06
CA ASN A 103 -2.23 21.79 9.44
C ASN A 103 -1.00 22.50 10.03
N ALA A 104 -0.09 21.75 10.68
CA ALA A 104 1.14 22.33 11.23
C ALA A 104 2.16 22.73 10.15
N GLY A 105 2.09 22.13 8.95
CA GLY A 105 2.98 22.41 7.82
C GLY A 105 2.54 23.57 6.93
N ILE A 106 1.23 23.82 6.82
CA ILE A 106 0.64 24.72 5.81
C ILE A 106 1.23 26.14 5.87
N ASP A 107 1.29 26.75 7.05
CA ASP A 107 1.77 28.12 7.22
C ASP A 107 3.22 28.27 6.70
N SER A 108 4.08 27.28 6.98
CA SER A 108 5.47 27.28 6.51
C SER A 108 5.53 27.15 4.99
N MET A 109 4.79 26.19 4.42
CA MET A 109 4.78 25.96 2.98
C MET A 109 4.25 27.17 2.20
N ASN A 110 3.21 27.83 2.71
CA ASN A 110 2.68 29.04 2.09
C ASN A 110 3.68 30.20 2.13
N GLU A 111 4.36 30.45 3.27
CA GLU A 111 5.36 31.53 3.33
C GLU A 111 6.62 31.22 2.52
N ASP A 112 7.06 29.96 2.45
CA ASP A 112 8.19 29.54 1.61
C ASP A 112 7.87 29.72 0.12
N ALA A 113 6.69 29.28 -0.32
CA ALA A 113 6.21 29.47 -1.69
C ALA A 113 6.13 30.97 -2.03
N LYS A 114 5.59 31.79 -1.13
CA LYS A 114 5.54 33.25 -1.29
C LYS A 114 6.94 33.87 -1.42
N GLN A 115 7.88 33.49 -0.56
CA GLN A 115 9.25 33.98 -0.64
C GLN A 115 9.89 33.60 -2.00
N GLN A 116 9.69 32.37 -2.46
CA GLN A 116 10.20 31.94 -3.76
C GLN A 116 9.62 32.76 -4.91
N ASN A 117 8.32 33.06 -4.88
CA ASN A 117 7.68 33.93 -5.86
C ASN A 117 8.27 35.35 -5.83
N GLU A 118 8.50 35.92 -4.65
CA GLU A 118 9.15 37.24 -4.50
C GLU A 118 10.58 37.24 -5.07
N GLU A 119 11.33 36.14 -4.93
CA GLU A 119 12.68 35.97 -5.47
C GLU A 119 12.70 35.80 -7.00
N MET A 120 11.69 35.14 -7.57
CA MET A 120 11.55 34.97 -9.02
C MET A 120 11.11 36.26 -9.73
N GLY A 121 10.34 37.12 -9.05
CA GLY A 121 9.85 38.39 -9.59
C GLY A 121 8.87 38.23 -10.77
N ASP A 122 8.57 39.34 -11.44
CA ASP A 122 7.52 39.42 -12.48
C ASP A 122 7.76 38.59 -13.76
N GLU A 123 8.94 37.98 -13.91
CA GLU A 123 9.27 37.11 -15.05
C GLU A 123 8.96 35.63 -14.78
N GLY A 124 8.65 35.26 -13.52
CA GLY A 124 8.25 33.91 -13.11
C GLY A 124 6.75 33.64 -13.24
N TYR A 125 6.39 32.38 -13.42
CA TYR A 125 5.03 31.91 -13.18
C TYR A 125 4.76 31.88 -11.67
N GLU A 126 3.57 32.29 -11.23
CA GLU A 126 3.18 32.25 -9.82
C GLU A 126 3.12 30.80 -9.34
N MET A 127 4.05 30.43 -8.49
CA MET A 127 4.21 29.08 -7.98
C MET A 127 3.36 28.87 -6.74
N LYS A 128 2.60 27.79 -6.71
CA LYS A 128 1.91 27.31 -5.50
C LYS A 128 2.57 26.02 -5.05
N TYR A 129 2.76 25.90 -3.74
CA TYR A 129 3.07 24.61 -3.15
C TYR A 129 1.79 23.84 -2.91
N SER A 130 1.88 22.51 -2.88
CA SER A 130 0.76 21.67 -2.52
C SER A 130 1.16 20.45 -1.71
N ASP A 131 0.19 19.96 -0.94
CA ASP A 131 0.27 18.73 -0.13
C ASP A 131 -1.12 18.08 -0.16
N ASN A 132 -1.21 16.88 -0.72
CA ASN A 132 -2.44 16.13 -0.88
C ASN A 132 -2.25 14.73 -0.32
N ILE A 133 -3.05 14.37 0.67
CA ILE A 133 -3.05 13.04 1.28
C ILE A 133 -4.34 12.32 0.89
N THR A 134 -4.22 11.19 0.20
CA THR A 134 -5.34 10.28 -0.12
C THR A 134 -5.24 8.98 0.66
N VAL A 135 -6.34 8.24 0.75
CA VAL A 135 -6.43 6.97 1.46
C VAL A 135 -6.88 5.87 0.50
N ASP A 136 -6.07 4.81 0.36
CA ASP A 136 -6.41 3.65 -0.46
C ASP A 136 -6.52 2.39 0.41
N ILE A 137 -7.71 1.80 0.50
CA ILE A 137 -7.96 0.56 1.26
C ILE A 137 -7.26 -0.61 0.57
N GLN A 138 -6.45 -1.35 1.34
CA GLN A 138 -5.70 -2.52 0.87
C GLN A 138 -6.33 -3.83 1.34
N ARG A 139 -7.01 -3.80 2.50
CA ARG A 139 -7.80 -4.92 3.01
C ARG A 139 -8.87 -4.44 3.96
N ARG A 140 -10.07 -5.01 3.84
CA ARG A 140 -11.22 -4.68 4.69
C ARG A 140 -12.09 -5.91 4.91
N ASP A 141 -11.83 -6.62 6.00
CA ASP A 141 -12.62 -7.77 6.42
C ASP A 141 -13.04 -7.63 7.90
N ASN A 142 -13.51 -8.73 8.50
CA ASN A 142 -13.97 -8.75 9.89
C ASN A 142 -12.85 -8.95 10.93
N LYS A 143 -11.59 -8.94 10.49
CA LYS A 143 -10.37 -9.11 11.28
C LYS A 143 -9.46 -7.89 11.15
N VAL A 144 -9.27 -7.39 9.93
CA VAL A 144 -8.29 -6.37 9.56
C VAL A 144 -8.93 -5.27 8.73
N LEU A 145 -8.64 -4.03 9.10
CA LEU A 145 -8.77 -2.85 8.24
C LEU A 145 -7.36 -2.32 7.95
N SER A 146 -6.94 -2.41 6.70
CA SER A 146 -5.61 -2.04 6.24
C SER A 146 -5.70 -1.07 5.08
N PHE A 147 -4.92 0.01 5.11
CA PHE A 147 -4.93 1.05 4.11
C PHE A 147 -3.56 1.72 3.99
N ILE A 148 -3.33 2.39 2.86
CA ILE A 148 -2.20 3.29 2.68
C ILE A 148 -2.66 4.74 2.72
N LEU A 149 -1.86 5.61 3.33
CA LEU A 149 -1.87 7.03 3.05
C LEU A 149 -0.90 7.32 1.91
N ASN A 150 -1.39 7.93 0.84
CA ASN A 150 -0.57 8.46 -0.24
C ASN A 150 -0.44 9.98 -0.07
N ASP A 151 0.69 10.42 0.46
CA ASP A 151 1.05 11.83 0.60
C ASP A 151 1.83 12.28 -0.63
N TYR A 152 1.25 13.21 -1.40
CA TYR A 152 1.92 13.88 -2.51
C TYR A 152 2.13 15.35 -2.22
N THR A 153 3.40 15.74 -2.17
CA THR A 153 3.83 17.11 -1.89
C THR A 153 4.56 17.73 -3.10
N TYR A 154 4.14 18.90 -3.55
CA TYR A 154 4.83 19.70 -4.57
C TYR A 154 5.37 21.02 -3.99
N MET A 155 6.69 21.21 -4.09
CA MET A 155 7.37 22.41 -3.58
C MET A 155 8.12 23.17 -4.68
N GLY A 156 7.57 23.20 -5.91
CA GLY A 156 8.12 24.05 -6.97
C GLY A 156 9.25 23.47 -7.82
N GLY A 157 9.48 22.15 -7.75
CA GLY A 157 10.47 21.44 -8.54
C GLY A 157 9.98 21.01 -9.93
N ALA A 158 10.72 20.09 -10.56
CA ALA A 158 10.32 19.47 -11.82
C ALA A 158 9.09 18.56 -11.67
N HIS A 159 8.92 17.97 -10.49
CA HIS A 159 7.81 17.13 -10.06
C HIS A 159 7.65 17.24 -8.53
N GLY A 160 6.58 16.70 -7.97
CA GLY A 160 6.41 16.53 -6.52
C GLY A 160 7.12 15.29 -5.99
N GLY A 161 7.03 15.06 -4.69
CA GLY A 161 7.45 13.83 -4.04
C GLY A 161 6.25 13.13 -3.43
N GLY A 162 6.24 11.81 -3.51
CA GLY A 162 5.25 10.95 -2.87
C GLY A 162 5.84 10.19 -1.69
N THR A 163 5.03 9.88 -0.68
CA THR A 163 5.34 8.90 0.36
C THR A 163 4.11 8.04 0.64
N PHE A 164 4.30 6.72 0.75
CA PHE A 164 3.27 5.81 1.24
C PHE A 164 3.49 5.49 2.71
N THR A 165 2.43 5.58 3.51
CA THR A 165 2.39 5.09 4.90
C THR A 165 1.36 3.99 4.99
N GLY A 166 1.76 2.77 5.36
CA GLY A 166 0.90 1.62 5.49
C GLY A 166 0.42 1.47 6.92
N VAL A 167 -0.88 1.29 7.11
CA VAL A 167 -1.47 1.16 8.45
C VAL A 167 -2.51 0.06 8.45
N SER A 168 -2.42 -0.82 9.43
CA SER A 168 -3.38 -1.90 9.63
C SER A 168 -3.90 -1.87 11.06
N PHE A 169 -5.20 -2.04 11.23
CA PHE A 169 -5.88 -2.10 12.52
C PHE A 169 -6.62 -3.43 12.67
N ASP A 170 -6.58 -3.97 13.89
CA ASP A 170 -7.46 -5.04 14.31
C ASP A 170 -8.89 -4.50 14.41
N VAL A 171 -9.82 -5.09 13.68
CA VAL A 171 -11.19 -4.58 13.56
C VAL A 171 -11.97 -4.71 14.87
N GLY A 172 -11.66 -5.71 15.69
CA GLY A 172 -12.36 -5.95 16.95
C GLY A 172 -11.82 -5.16 18.12
N THR A 173 -10.52 -4.87 18.15
CA THR A 173 -9.88 -4.12 19.26
C THR A 173 -9.63 -2.65 18.94
N GLY A 174 -9.55 -2.30 17.65
CA GLY A 174 -9.10 -0.98 17.19
C GLY A 174 -7.60 -0.73 17.41
N GLU A 175 -6.83 -1.75 17.79
CA GLU A 175 -5.38 -1.62 17.99
C GLU A 175 -4.66 -1.69 16.64
N GLN A 176 -3.64 -0.85 16.46
CA GLN A 176 -2.79 -0.91 15.27
C GLN A 176 -1.95 -2.19 15.32
N ILE A 177 -1.95 -2.94 14.22
CA ILE A 177 -1.23 -4.20 14.08
C ILE A 177 0.23 -3.91 13.73
N THR A 178 1.15 -4.49 14.50
CA THR A 178 2.59 -4.45 14.27
C THR A 178 3.13 -5.82 13.85
N LEU A 179 4.39 -5.91 13.40
CA LEU A 179 4.99 -7.21 13.09
C LEU A 179 5.04 -8.13 14.32
N ASP A 180 5.21 -7.58 15.52
CA ASP A 180 5.23 -8.35 16.77
C ASP A 180 3.84 -8.94 17.13
N ASP A 181 2.76 -8.37 16.59
CA ASP A 181 1.40 -8.92 16.74
C ASP A 181 1.12 -10.04 15.72
N LEU A 182 1.86 -10.06 14.61
CA LEU A 182 1.76 -11.09 13.57
C LEU A 182 2.59 -12.33 13.91
N GLY A 183 3.73 -12.18 14.60
CA GLY A 183 4.63 -13.27 14.92
C GLY A 183 5.95 -12.76 15.49
N ASP A 184 7.01 -13.57 15.42
CA ASP A 184 8.35 -13.10 15.75
C ASP A 184 8.83 -12.10 14.69
N ALA A 185 8.91 -10.82 15.06
CA ALA A 185 9.19 -9.74 14.10
C ALA A 185 10.57 -9.88 13.42
N ASP A 186 11.58 -10.44 14.10
CA ASP A 186 12.90 -10.67 13.49
C ASP A 186 12.84 -11.79 12.45
N SER A 187 12.13 -12.89 12.75
CA SER A 187 11.87 -13.96 11.78
C SER A 187 11.09 -13.45 10.57
N ILE A 188 10.04 -12.65 10.78
CA ILE A 188 9.27 -12.05 9.68
C ILE A 188 10.18 -11.20 8.80
N ARG A 189 10.97 -10.29 9.39
CA ARG A 189 11.93 -9.45 8.64
C ARG A 189 12.91 -10.28 7.80
N ASP A 190 13.48 -11.34 8.38
CA ASP A 190 14.45 -12.18 7.68
C ASP A 190 13.81 -12.94 6.51
N THR A 191 12.65 -13.58 6.73
CA THR A 191 11.87 -14.23 5.67
C THR A 191 11.48 -13.26 4.57
N SER A 192 10.91 -12.10 4.91
CA SER A 192 10.47 -11.11 3.93
C SER A 192 11.64 -10.59 3.09
N LYS A 193 12.78 -10.30 3.71
CA LYS A 193 13.99 -9.86 2.99
C LYS A 193 14.49 -10.91 2.01
N GLU A 194 14.58 -12.18 2.44
CA GLU A 194 15.03 -13.28 1.58
C GLU A 194 14.06 -13.51 0.41
N TYR A 195 12.76 -13.49 0.70
CA TYR A 195 11.71 -13.61 -0.31
C TYR A 195 11.79 -12.49 -1.35
N ILE A 196 11.85 -11.22 -0.91
CA ILE A 196 11.91 -10.06 -1.80
C ILE A 196 13.14 -10.12 -2.72
N LEU A 197 14.31 -10.45 -2.16
CA LEU A 197 15.53 -10.60 -2.96
C LEU A 197 15.41 -11.74 -3.98
N ASN A 198 14.73 -12.83 -3.62
CA ASN A 198 14.47 -13.94 -4.53
C ASN A 198 13.48 -13.54 -5.63
N ALA A 199 12.35 -12.91 -5.29
CA ALA A 199 11.35 -12.44 -6.23
C ALA A 199 11.96 -11.50 -7.29
N ILE A 200 12.84 -10.58 -6.87
CA ILE A 200 13.60 -9.73 -7.80
C ILE A 200 14.55 -10.58 -8.65
N ALA A 201 15.28 -11.52 -8.05
CA ALA A 201 16.28 -12.32 -8.77
C ALA A 201 15.66 -13.22 -9.85
N THR A 202 14.43 -13.70 -9.63
CA THR A 202 13.65 -14.54 -10.56
C THR A 202 12.75 -13.74 -11.50
N SER A 203 12.61 -12.43 -11.30
CA SER A 203 11.91 -11.54 -12.23
C SER A 203 12.66 -11.40 -13.56
N SER A 204 11.93 -10.95 -14.59
CA SER A 204 12.50 -10.78 -15.93
C SER A 204 13.62 -9.73 -15.98
N GLU A 205 14.48 -9.78 -17.01
CA GLU A 205 15.56 -8.81 -17.19
C GLU A 205 15.00 -7.39 -17.38
N GLU A 206 13.88 -7.26 -18.10
CA GLU A 206 13.20 -5.98 -18.33
C GLU A 206 12.67 -5.37 -17.02
N ALA A 207 12.11 -6.19 -16.14
CA ALA A 207 11.63 -5.74 -14.83
C ALA A 207 12.79 -5.28 -13.94
N ARG A 208 13.85 -6.07 -13.88
CA ARG A 208 15.05 -5.77 -13.09
C ARG A 208 15.80 -4.54 -13.59
N ALA A 209 15.73 -4.24 -14.89
CA ALA A 209 16.36 -3.05 -15.48
C ALA A 209 15.78 -1.72 -14.93
N ASN A 210 14.61 -1.76 -14.28
CA ASN A 210 14.04 -0.60 -13.59
C ASN A 210 14.72 -0.30 -12.24
N LEU A 211 15.46 -1.26 -11.67
CA LEU A 211 16.09 -1.12 -10.36
C LEU A 211 17.49 -0.49 -10.45
N TYR A 212 17.96 0.10 -9.35
CA TYR A 212 19.33 0.58 -9.22
C TYR A 212 20.31 -0.58 -9.12
N GLU A 213 21.09 -0.81 -10.18
CA GLU A 213 22.18 -1.79 -10.19
C GLU A 213 23.43 -1.15 -10.83
N ASP A 214 24.03 -0.17 -10.14
CA ASP A 214 25.25 0.52 -10.60
C ASP A 214 26.30 0.74 -9.49
N ASP A 215 27.44 1.37 -9.86
CA ASP A 215 28.58 1.61 -8.94
C ASP A 215 28.26 2.62 -7.80
N VAL A 216 27.11 3.29 -7.84
CA VAL A 216 26.67 4.33 -6.89
C VAL A 216 25.61 3.79 -5.95
N ILE A 217 24.60 3.09 -6.47
CA ILE A 217 23.50 2.52 -5.71
C ILE A 217 23.24 1.08 -6.19
N ASP A 218 23.25 0.14 -5.25
CA ASP A 218 22.82 -1.25 -5.46
C ASP A 218 21.57 -1.51 -4.63
N TYR A 219 20.46 -1.85 -5.30
CA TYR A 219 19.19 -2.15 -4.65
C TYR A 219 19.33 -3.23 -3.56
N LYS A 220 20.25 -4.19 -3.71
CA LYS A 220 20.45 -5.25 -2.71
C LYS A 220 21.02 -4.70 -1.42
N GLU A 221 21.94 -3.74 -1.50
CA GLU A 221 22.51 -3.11 -0.31
C GLU A 221 21.42 -2.31 0.42
N VAL A 222 20.61 -1.55 -0.31
CA VAL A 222 19.48 -0.79 0.26
C VAL A 222 18.47 -1.71 0.95
N ILE A 223 18.04 -2.80 0.29
CA ILE A 223 17.12 -3.78 0.89
C ILE A 223 17.71 -4.38 2.16
N ASN A 224 18.98 -4.79 2.14
CA ASN A 224 19.64 -5.32 3.33
C ASN A 224 19.68 -4.31 4.48
N GLU A 225 19.96 -3.03 4.18
CA GLU A 225 19.99 -1.97 5.19
C GLU A 225 18.60 -1.69 5.78
N GLN A 226 17.56 -1.66 4.95
CA GLN A 226 16.18 -1.39 5.40
C GLN A 226 15.60 -2.51 6.28
N PHE A 227 16.07 -3.76 6.14
CA PHE A 227 15.70 -4.88 7.02
C PHE A 227 16.71 -5.15 8.16
N SER A 228 17.71 -4.29 8.36
CA SER A 228 18.75 -4.50 9.37
C SER A 228 18.40 -3.86 10.72
N ASN A 229 18.96 -4.38 11.82
CA ASN A 229 18.88 -3.78 13.16
C ASN A 229 17.45 -3.52 13.67
N GLY A 230 16.49 -4.37 13.29
CA GLY A 230 15.09 -4.24 13.69
C GLY A 230 14.32 -3.16 12.92
N TYR A 231 14.90 -2.61 11.85
CA TYR A 231 14.16 -1.79 10.88
C TYR A 231 13.50 -2.69 9.84
N GLN A 232 12.49 -2.14 9.18
CA GLN A 232 11.84 -2.69 8.01
C GLN A 232 11.37 -1.53 7.10
N PRO A 233 11.13 -1.79 5.80
CA PRO A 233 10.34 -0.89 4.97
C PRO A 233 8.94 -0.66 5.57
N GLU A 234 8.26 0.37 5.08
CA GLU A 234 6.85 0.58 5.41
C GLU A 234 6.03 -0.64 4.99
N PHE A 235 5.03 -1.04 5.77
CA PHE A 235 4.24 -2.22 5.44
C PHE A 235 2.76 -2.06 5.73
N TYR A 236 1.95 -2.86 5.05
CA TYR A 236 0.54 -3.04 5.32
C TYR A 236 0.16 -4.51 5.09
N LEU A 237 -1.01 -4.90 5.60
CA LEU A 237 -1.59 -6.22 5.34
C LEU A 237 -2.51 -6.15 4.14
N ASP A 238 -2.39 -7.10 3.21
CA ASP A 238 -3.38 -7.34 2.16
C ASP A 238 -4.01 -8.73 2.33
N ASP A 239 -4.84 -9.12 1.37
CA ASP A 239 -5.57 -10.39 1.34
C ASP A 239 -4.70 -11.61 1.01
N VAL A 240 -3.40 -11.43 0.78
CA VAL A 240 -2.48 -12.52 0.39
C VAL A 240 -1.28 -12.60 1.32
N GLY A 241 -0.82 -11.47 1.86
CA GLY A 241 0.40 -11.41 2.64
C GLY A 241 0.67 -10.08 3.35
N ILE A 242 1.92 -9.94 3.76
CA ILE A 242 2.47 -8.68 4.28
C ILE A 242 3.15 -7.97 3.13
N THR A 243 2.71 -6.76 2.83
CA THR A 243 3.24 -5.97 1.71
C THR A 243 4.19 -4.91 2.19
N PHE A 244 5.44 -5.00 1.75
CA PHE A 244 6.51 -4.06 2.08
C PHE A 244 6.70 -3.06 0.94
N VAL A 245 6.76 -1.77 1.27
CA VAL A 245 6.85 -0.66 0.33
C VAL A 245 8.21 0.02 0.44
N PHE A 246 8.91 0.04 -0.68
CA PHE A 246 10.10 0.86 -0.89
C PHE A 246 9.68 2.21 -1.48
N GLN A 247 10.04 3.28 -0.78
CA GLN A 247 9.62 4.64 -1.14
C GLN A 247 10.27 5.08 -2.44
N GLN A 248 9.77 6.19 -3.00
CA GLN A 248 10.37 6.79 -4.20
C GLN A 248 11.87 7.00 -4.00
N TYR A 249 12.67 6.57 -4.97
CA TYR A 249 14.14 6.63 -4.96
C TYR A 249 14.86 5.67 -4.00
N ASP A 250 14.18 4.78 -3.28
CA ASP A 250 14.88 3.82 -2.43
C ASP A 250 15.69 2.81 -3.28
N ILE A 251 15.00 2.07 -4.14
CA ILE A 251 15.60 0.99 -4.94
C ILE A 251 15.48 1.18 -6.45
N ALA A 252 14.78 2.24 -6.89
CA ALA A 252 14.56 2.55 -8.30
C ALA A 252 14.37 4.05 -8.54
N PRO A 253 14.60 4.57 -9.77
CA PRO A 253 14.31 5.96 -10.13
C PRO A 253 12.84 6.32 -9.97
N TYR A 254 12.54 7.62 -9.81
CA TYR A 254 11.18 8.16 -9.73
C TYR A 254 10.21 7.61 -10.79
N ALA A 255 10.69 7.41 -12.02
CA ALA A 255 9.86 6.93 -13.14
C ALA A 255 9.33 5.50 -12.93
N ALA A 256 9.97 4.69 -12.08
CA ALA A 256 9.49 3.36 -11.70
C ALA A 256 8.40 3.41 -10.62
N GLY A 257 8.12 4.59 -10.04
CA GLY A 257 7.17 4.75 -8.95
C GLY A 257 7.70 4.22 -7.62
N MET A 258 6.78 3.90 -6.72
CA MET A 258 7.08 3.15 -5.49
C MET A 258 7.01 1.67 -5.80
N ILE A 259 7.94 0.89 -5.25
CA ILE A 259 8.01 -0.55 -5.48
C ILE A 259 7.56 -1.25 -4.22
N SER A 260 6.56 -2.13 -4.34
CA SER A 260 6.08 -2.96 -3.25
C SER A 260 6.20 -4.44 -3.58
N PHE A 261 6.29 -5.25 -2.52
CA PHE A 261 6.31 -6.70 -2.60
C PHE A 261 5.40 -7.28 -1.53
N THR A 262 4.38 -8.02 -1.96
CA THR A 262 3.57 -8.86 -1.08
C THR A 262 4.33 -10.15 -0.82
N VAL A 263 4.65 -10.41 0.45
CA VAL A 263 5.20 -11.69 0.89
C VAL A 263 4.05 -12.53 1.42
N PRO A 264 3.67 -13.63 0.72
CA PRO A 264 2.51 -14.44 1.08
C PRO A 264 2.55 -14.94 2.53
N TYR A 265 1.40 -15.01 3.18
CA TYR A 265 1.33 -15.50 4.57
C TYR A 265 1.89 -16.92 4.73
N SER A 266 1.81 -17.74 3.67
CA SER A 266 2.33 -19.12 3.63
C SER A 266 3.85 -19.22 3.70
N GLU A 267 4.58 -18.14 3.44
CA GLU A 267 6.06 -18.12 3.51
C GLU A 267 6.58 -18.05 4.94
N TYR A 268 5.72 -17.72 5.91
CA TYR A 268 6.11 -17.61 7.31
C TYR A 268 5.83 -18.92 8.05
N ASP A 269 6.88 -19.48 8.68
CA ASP A 269 6.78 -20.71 9.49
C ASP A 269 5.75 -20.58 10.63
N GLU A 270 5.67 -19.40 11.25
CA GLU A 270 4.72 -19.05 12.30
C GLU A 270 4.16 -17.64 12.03
N ILE A 271 2.85 -17.55 11.83
CA ILE A 271 2.12 -16.29 11.73
C ILE A 271 0.77 -16.42 12.42
N ALA A 272 0.27 -15.32 12.99
CA ALA A 272 -0.97 -15.30 13.73
C ALA A 272 -2.18 -15.54 12.79
N ASP A 273 -2.79 -16.73 12.88
CA ASP A 273 -4.00 -17.15 12.14
C ASP A 273 -5.16 -16.14 12.23
N ARG A 274 -5.18 -15.33 13.29
CA ARG A 274 -6.16 -14.27 13.47
C ARG A 274 -6.10 -13.24 12.34
N TYR A 275 -4.92 -12.92 11.83
CA TYR A 275 -4.69 -11.90 10.83
C TYR A 275 -4.50 -12.45 9.42
N THR A 276 -4.41 -13.77 9.26
CA THR A 276 -4.49 -14.37 7.93
C THR A 276 -5.93 -14.31 7.40
N PRO A 277 -6.12 -14.08 6.08
CA PRO A 277 -7.41 -14.10 5.40
C PRO A 277 -8.16 -15.41 5.62
N LEU A 278 -9.49 -15.39 5.41
CA LEU A 278 -10.28 -16.61 5.49
C LEU A 278 -9.90 -17.54 4.32
N GLU A 279 -9.80 -18.84 4.61
CA GLU A 279 -9.55 -19.86 3.58
C GLU A 279 -10.61 -19.77 2.47
N GLY A 280 -10.16 -19.64 1.21
CA GLY A 280 -11.03 -19.49 0.04
C GLY A 280 -11.66 -18.10 -0.11
N ALA A 281 -11.18 -17.08 0.60
CA ALA A 281 -11.65 -15.71 0.39
C ALA A 281 -11.30 -15.24 -1.04
N SER A 282 -12.25 -14.54 -1.65
CA SER A 282 -12.01 -13.84 -2.92
C SER A 282 -11.17 -12.59 -2.68
N TYR A 283 -10.25 -12.28 -3.57
CA TYR A 283 -9.36 -11.12 -3.45
C TYR A 283 -8.89 -10.59 -4.80
N ALA A 284 -8.39 -9.36 -4.78
CA ALA A 284 -7.57 -8.82 -5.85
C ALA A 284 -6.29 -8.22 -5.27
N ILE A 285 -5.19 -8.39 -6.00
CA ILE A 285 -3.92 -7.71 -5.70
C ILE A 285 -3.47 -6.90 -6.90
N SER A 286 -2.91 -5.73 -6.65
CA SER A 286 -2.21 -4.95 -7.68
C SER A 286 -0.89 -5.62 -8.01
N LEU A 287 -0.63 -5.85 -9.29
CA LEU A 287 0.66 -6.32 -9.76
C LEU A 287 1.68 -5.17 -9.76
N SER A 288 2.96 -5.52 -9.67
CA SER A 288 4.04 -4.53 -9.68
C SER A 288 4.06 -3.72 -10.98
N ASN A 289 4.00 -2.39 -10.86
CA ASN A 289 4.17 -1.49 -12.02
C ASN A 289 5.58 -1.54 -12.63
N ALA A 290 6.57 -1.99 -11.87
CA ALA A 290 7.93 -2.24 -12.36
C ALA A 290 8.04 -3.61 -13.08
N GLY A 291 6.97 -4.39 -13.11
CA GLY A 291 6.89 -5.72 -13.71
C GLY A 291 7.65 -6.80 -12.96
N LEU A 292 7.94 -6.56 -11.68
CA LEU A 292 8.52 -7.56 -10.78
C LEU A 292 7.47 -8.62 -10.44
N ASN A 293 7.93 -9.85 -10.21
CA ASN A 293 7.04 -10.96 -9.88
C ASN A 293 6.25 -10.67 -8.61
N SER A 294 4.93 -10.85 -8.71
CA SER A 294 4.06 -11.14 -7.57
C SER A 294 3.83 -12.65 -7.58
N SER A 295 3.81 -13.30 -6.41
CA SER A 295 3.60 -14.75 -6.36
C SER A 295 2.46 -15.12 -5.43
N VAL A 296 1.62 -16.04 -5.87
CA VAL A 296 0.41 -16.51 -5.19
C VAL A 296 0.21 -17.99 -5.48
N ASP A 297 -0.24 -18.77 -4.51
CA ASP A 297 -0.68 -20.16 -4.72
C ASP A 297 -2.15 -20.10 -5.14
N PHE A 298 -2.39 -20.03 -6.46
CA PHE A 298 -3.73 -19.90 -7.00
C PHE A 298 -4.32 -21.22 -7.50
N ASP A 299 -3.51 -22.28 -7.62
CA ASP A 299 -3.97 -23.60 -8.02
C ASP A 299 -4.23 -24.55 -6.82
N GLY A 300 -3.77 -24.15 -5.63
CA GLY A 300 -3.99 -24.82 -4.36
C GLY A 300 -3.09 -26.03 -4.16
N ASP A 301 -1.99 -26.15 -4.90
CA ASP A 301 -1.04 -27.26 -4.77
C ASP A 301 0.02 -27.04 -3.68
N GLY A 302 0.10 -25.81 -3.13
CA GLY A 302 1.01 -25.40 -2.07
C GLY A 302 2.33 -24.78 -2.56
N GLU A 303 2.55 -24.72 -3.87
CA GLU A 303 3.64 -23.95 -4.48
C GLU A 303 3.10 -22.58 -4.96
N LEU A 304 3.98 -21.59 -5.13
CA LEU A 304 3.58 -20.25 -5.56
C LEU A 304 3.79 -20.09 -7.08
N GLU A 305 2.75 -19.65 -7.77
CA GLU A 305 2.82 -19.23 -9.17
C GLU A 305 3.23 -17.76 -9.28
N ASN A 306 4.09 -17.45 -10.24
CA ASN A 306 4.56 -16.09 -10.49
C ASN A 306 3.71 -15.39 -11.55
N ILE A 307 3.29 -14.16 -11.25
CA ILE A 307 2.53 -13.31 -12.17
C ILE A 307 3.24 -11.96 -12.28
N SER A 308 3.40 -11.47 -13.51
CA SER A 308 3.92 -10.12 -13.74
C SER A 308 3.37 -9.51 -15.02
N VAL A 309 3.29 -8.17 -15.05
CA VAL A 309 3.05 -7.40 -16.26
C VAL A 309 4.15 -6.36 -16.44
N VAL A 310 4.84 -6.40 -17.58
CA VAL A 310 5.91 -5.45 -17.91
C VAL A 310 5.45 -4.52 -19.02
N ASN A 311 5.51 -3.22 -18.78
CA ASN A 311 5.40 -2.19 -19.81
C ASN A 311 6.75 -2.04 -20.53
N THR A 312 6.81 -2.21 -21.85
CA THR A 312 8.06 -2.12 -22.61
C THR A 312 7.91 -1.40 -23.94
N TRP A 313 9.00 -0.79 -24.40
CA TRP A 313 9.11 -0.15 -25.72
C TRP A 313 10.11 -0.89 -26.60
N ASP A 314 9.73 -1.12 -27.85
CA ASP A 314 10.60 -1.72 -28.86
C ASP A 314 11.19 -0.62 -29.75
N GLU A 315 12.51 -0.42 -29.64
CA GLU A 315 13.19 0.68 -30.35
C GLU A 315 13.18 0.50 -31.88
N GLU A 316 13.15 -0.73 -32.38
CA GLU A 316 13.22 -1.01 -33.82
C GLU A 316 11.90 -0.69 -34.52
N SER A 317 10.80 -1.05 -33.88
CA SER A 317 9.44 -0.84 -34.39
C SER A 317 8.81 0.47 -33.94
N ASP A 318 9.39 1.14 -32.94
CA ASP A 318 8.87 2.36 -32.30
C ASP A 318 7.45 2.18 -31.78
N LYS A 319 7.24 1.10 -31.01
CA LYS A 319 5.93 0.69 -30.47
C LYS A 319 6.04 0.28 -29.01
N ASN A 320 4.98 0.55 -28.24
CA ASN A 320 4.87 0.03 -26.87
C ASN A 320 4.11 -1.29 -26.86
N TYR A 321 4.51 -2.13 -25.93
CA TYR A 321 3.94 -3.43 -25.66
C TYR A 321 3.74 -3.57 -24.16
N TYR A 322 2.83 -4.46 -23.79
CA TYR A 322 2.91 -5.11 -22.49
C TYR A 322 3.27 -6.58 -22.65
N ILE A 323 3.88 -7.13 -21.62
CA ILE A 323 4.16 -8.56 -21.52
C ILE A 323 3.54 -9.07 -20.23
N LEU A 324 2.51 -9.90 -20.35
CA LEU A 324 1.92 -10.66 -19.24
C LEU A 324 2.65 -11.99 -19.13
N ARG A 325 3.11 -12.33 -17.93
CA ARG A 325 3.71 -13.62 -17.62
C ARG A 325 2.97 -14.29 -16.48
N VAL A 326 2.73 -15.59 -16.64
CA VAL A 326 2.20 -16.50 -15.63
C VAL A 326 3.12 -17.73 -15.65
N ASP A 327 4.00 -17.81 -14.66
CA ASP A 327 5.16 -18.71 -14.63
C ASP A 327 5.96 -18.70 -15.94
N ASP A 328 5.99 -19.84 -16.64
CA ASP A 328 6.73 -20.05 -17.88
C ASP A 328 5.92 -19.59 -19.12
N GLU A 329 4.66 -19.22 -18.97
CA GLU A 329 3.83 -18.70 -20.06
C GLU A 329 4.00 -17.19 -20.23
N GLU A 330 4.03 -16.75 -21.49
CA GLU A 330 4.21 -15.36 -21.87
C GLU A 330 3.20 -14.96 -22.96
N LEU A 331 2.51 -13.84 -22.74
CA LEU A 331 1.74 -13.13 -23.74
C LEU A 331 2.33 -11.74 -23.94
N LYS A 332 2.62 -11.39 -25.20
CA LYS A 332 3.09 -10.05 -25.58
C LYS A 332 2.16 -9.42 -26.60
N GLU A 333 1.58 -8.28 -26.26
CA GLU A 333 0.64 -7.55 -27.11
C GLU A 333 1.02 -6.06 -27.22
N GLU A 334 0.64 -5.44 -28.34
CA GLU A 334 0.87 -4.01 -28.58
C GLU A 334 -0.11 -3.19 -27.73
N SER A 335 0.40 -2.27 -26.90
CA SER A 335 -0.41 -1.49 -25.96
C SER A 335 -0.87 -0.14 -26.52
N GLY A 336 -0.32 0.29 -27.66
CA GLY A 336 -0.58 1.61 -28.25
C GLY A 336 0.50 2.64 -27.90
N ASN A 337 0.34 3.88 -28.37
CA ASN A 337 1.36 4.91 -28.16
C ASN A 337 1.09 5.70 -26.88
N GLY A 338 2.07 5.74 -25.96
CA GLY A 338 1.95 6.44 -24.69
C GLY A 338 1.03 5.75 -23.69
N SER A 339 0.73 4.47 -23.92
CA SER A 339 -0.02 3.59 -23.03
C SER A 339 0.80 3.23 -21.80
N TRP A 340 0.08 3.02 -20.70
CA TRP A 340 0.61 2.44 -19.48
C TRP A 340 -0.38 1.41 -18.98
N ILE A 341 0.08 0.16 -18.82
CA ILE A 341 -0.74 -0.93 -18.30
C ILE A 341 -0.56 -1.03 -16.79
N THR A 342 -1.68 -1.00 -16.08
CA THR A 342 -1.78 -1.42 -14.68
C THR A 342 -2.42 -2.80 -14.63
N GLY A 343 -1.81 -3.75 -13.92
CA GLY A 343 -2.31 -5.12 -13.83
C GLY A 343 -2.88 -5.44 -12.45
N TYR A 344 -3.96 -6.19 -12.41
CA TYR A 344 -4.54 -6.75 -11.19
C TYR A 344 -4.68 -8.26 -11.36
N PHE A 345 -4.26 -9.02 -10.35
CA PHE A 345 -4.61 -10.43 -10.23
C PHE A 345 -5.87 -10.56 -9.39
N ILE A 346 -6.80 -11.42 -9.79
CA ILE A 346 -8.10 -11.63 -9.16
C ILE A 346 -8.29 -13.12 -8.91
N HIS A 347 -8.64 -13.47 -7.68
CA HIS A 347 -9.02 -14.82 -7.27
C HIS A 347 -10.43 -14.83 -6.69
N ASN A 348 -11.25 -15.78 -7.11
CA ASN A 348 -12.57 -16.07 -6.53
C ASN A 348 -13.00 -17.52 -6.85
N ASP A 349 -14.20 -17.93 -6.42
CA ASP A 349 -14.72 -19.30 -6.64
C ASP A 349 -14.80 -19.68 -8.13
N GLU A 350 -14.80 -18.67 -9.00
CA GLU A 350 -14.97 -18.79 -10.43
C GLU A 350 -13.64 -19.02 -11.17
N GLY A 351 -12.52 -18.65 -10.56
CA GLY A 351 -11.18 -18.97 -11.04
C GLY A 351 -10.17 -17.86 -10.78
N ASN A 352 -9.11 -17.87 -11.58
CA ASN A 352 -7.99 -16.95 -11.47
C ASN A 352 -7.91 -16.08 -12.72
N PHE A 353 -7.85 -14.76 -12.54
CA PHE A 353 -7.89 -13.81 -13.64
C PHE A 353 -6.82 -12.74 -13.51
N VAL A 354 -6.43 -12.18 -14.66
CA VAL A 354 -5.62 -10.97 -14.74
C VAL A 354 -6.40 -9.91 -15.51
N LEU A 355 -6.66 -8.79 -14.86
CA LEU A 355 -7.23 -7.59 -15.47
C LEU A 355 -6.10 -6.62 -15.81
N LEU A 356 -5.98 -6.27 -17.09
CA LEU A 356 -5.02 -5.28 -17.58
C LEU A 356 -5.76 -4.01 -17.96
N VAL A 357 -5.51 -2.93 -17.23
CA VAL A 357 -6.09 -1.61 -17.48
C VAL A 357 -5.07 -0.77 -18.24
N ASN A 358 -5.40 -0.42 -19.48
CA ASN A 358 -4.63 0.48 -20.32
C ASN A 358 -5.21 1.88 -20.23
N ASP A 359 -4.56 2.74 -19.45
CA ASP A 359 -5.11 4.03 -19.06
C ASP A 359 -5.52 4.90 -20.27
N GLY A 360 -6.81 5.21 -20.33
CA GLY A 360 -7.45 6.00 -21.39
C GLY A 360 -7.68 5.25 -22.71
N ILE A 361 -7.46 3.94 -22.77
CA ILE A 361 -7.50 3.15 -24.01
C ILE A 361 -8.41 1.92 -23.88
N SER A 362 -8.08 0.96 -23.01
CA SER A 362 -8.77 -0.33 -22.96
C SER A 362 -8.71 -1.01 -21.60
N VAL A 363 -9.58 -1.99 -21.41
CA VAL A 363 -9.50 -2.99 -20.35
C VAL A 363 -9.51 -4.37 -21.00
N ASP A 364 -8.53 -5.20 -20.67
CA ASP A 364 -8.38 -6.57 -21.17
C ASP A 364 -8.42 -7.56 -20.00
N LEU A 365 -9.22 -8.62 -20.14
CA LEU A 365 -9.35 -9.68 -19.12
C LEU A 365 -8.80 -11.00 -19.64
N TYR A 366 -7.96 -11.62 -18.83
CA TYR A 366 -7.42 -12.96 -19.07
C TYR A 366 -7.80 -13.89 -17.93
N GLU A 367 -8.21 -15.12 -18.24
CA GLU A 367 -8.21 -16.21 -17.27
C GLU A 367 -6.84 -16.89 -17.32
N VAL A 368 -6.29 -17.21 -16.15
CA VAL A 368 -4.93 -17.72 -16.00
C VAL A 368 -4.85 -19.07 -15.30
N SER A 369 -5.98 -19.62 -14.84
CA SER A 369 -6.01 -20.90 -14.10
C SER A 369 -5.51 -22.11 -14.90
N ASN A 370 -5.50 -22.04 -16.23
CA ASN A 370 -5.02 -23.11 -17.10
C ASN A 370 -4.18 -22.56 -18.26
N GLY A 371 -3.33 -21.58 -17.97
CA GLY A 371 -2.60 -20.79 -18.94
C GLY A 371 -3.35 -19.53 -19.37
N ILE A 372 -2.71 -18.68 -20.17
CA ILE A 372 -3.23 -17.34 -20.48
C ILE A 372 -4.31 -17.41 -21.59
N GLU A 373 -5.59 -17.29 -21.20
CA GLU A 373 -6.74 -17.27 -22.11
C GLU A 373 -7.47 -15.91 -22.07
N ALA A 374 -7.54 -15.21 -23.20
CA ALA A 374 -8.31 -13.96 -23.31
C ALA A 374 -9.81 -14.22 -23.11
N LYS A 375 -10.41 -13.57 -22.12
CA LYS A 375 -11.85 -13.65 -21.82
C LYS A 375 -12.63 -12.45 -22.35
N GLY A 376 -12.03 -11.27 -22.42
CA GLY A 376 -12.62 -10.18 -23.18
C GLY A 376 -11.88 -8.86 -23.13
N HIS A 377 -12.48 -7.87 -23.77
CA HIS A 377 -11.86 -6.60 -24.13
C HIS A 377 -12.91 -5.48 -24.20
N MET A 378 -12.56 -4.30 -23.68
CA MET A 378 -13.40 -3.11 -23.76
C MET A 378 -12.58 -1.87 -24.11
N ASP A 379 -13.10 -1.03 -25.01
CA ASP A 379 -12.54 0.27 -25.37
C ASP A 379 -12.90 1.35 -24.30
N THR A 380 -12.48 1.12 -23.05
CA THR A 380 -12.77 1.98 -21.88
C THR A 380 -11.62 1.94 -20.87
N THR A 381 -11.75 2.63 -19.75
CA THR A 381 -10.82 2.56 -18.61
C THR A 381 -11.62 2.37 -17.33
N LEU A 382 -11.73 1.11 -16.90
CA LEU A 382 -12.39 0.73 -15.65
C LEU A 382 -11.37 0.02 -14.76
N TYR A 383 -11.38 0.34 -13.47
CA TYR A 383 -10.53 -0.25 -12.45
C TYR A 383 -11.34 -1.20 -11.59
N ILE A 384 -10.66 -2.12 -10.93
CA ILE A 384 -11.31 -3.03 -10.00
C ILE A 384 -11.82 -2.28 -8.77
N GLU A 385 -13.11 -2.43 -8.48
CA GLU A 385 -13.75 -1.82 -7.31
C GLU A 385 -13.91 -2.86 -6.19
N GLU A 386 -14.52 -4.00 -6.50
CA GLU A 386 -14.83 -5.05 -5.53
C GLU A 386 -14.71 -6.44 -6.17
N VAL A 387 -14.21 -7.40 -5.41
CA VAL A 387 -14.21 -8.83 -5.77
C VAL A 387 -15.22 -9.56 -4.89
N THR A 388 -15.99 -10.45 -5.51
CA THR A 388 -16.96 -11.32 -4.84
C THR A 388 -16.68 -12.77 -5.21
N ASP A 389 -17.25 -13.70 -4.44
CA ASP A 389 -17.14 -15.14 -4.71
C ASP A 389 -17.52 -15.51 -6.15
N SER A 390 -18.50 -14.82 -6.75
CA SER A 390 -19.02 -15.14 -8.08
C SER A 390 -18.64 -14.17 -9.20
N GLY A 391 -17.66 -13.27 -8.98
CA GLY A 391 -17.30 -12.25 -9.97
C GLY A 391 -16.61 -11.02 -9.37
N PHE A 392 -16.63 -9.91 -10.09
CA PHE A 392 -16.05 -8.64 -9.65
C PHE A 392 -16.76 -7.45 -10.31
N THR A 393 -16.65 -6.28 -9.68
CA THR A 393 -17.17 -5.02 -10.22
C THR A 393 -15.99 -4.18 -10.69
N LEU A 394 -16.13 -3.58 -11.88
CA LEU A 394 -15.22 -2.55 -12.35
C LEU A 394 -15.95 -1.21 -12.40
N GLY A 395 -15.23 -0.11 -12.16
CA GLY A 395 -15.79 1.22 -12.25
C GLY A 395 -14.77 2.28 -12.66
N GLU A 396 -15.26 3.47 -12.98
CA GLU A 396 -14.42 4.66 -13.09
C GLU A 396 -14.29 5.28 -11.70
N HIS A 397 -13.06 5.48 -11.24
CA HIS A 397 -12.82 6.17 -9.98
C HIS A 397 -12.62 7.67 -10.21
N PHE A 398 -13.51 8.48 -9.65
CA PHE A 398 -13.49 9.93 -9.74
C PHE A 398 -13.25 10.57 -8.37
N TYR A 399 -12.79 11.81 -8.38
CA TYR A 399 -12.66 12.64 -7.19
C TYR A 399 -13.58 13.85 -7.31
N ASP A 400 -14.33 14.16 -6.24
CA ASP A 400 -15.15 15.37 -6.20
C ASP A 400 -14.29 16.64 -5.93
N ASP A 401 -14.93 17.81 -5.84
CA ASP A 401 -14.22 19.08 -5.56
C ASP A 401 -13.51 19.12 -4.18
N ASN A 402 -13.83 18.17 -3.31
CA ASN A 402 -13.22 17.95 -2.00
C ASN A 402 -12.23 16.78 -2.02
N ASN A 403 -11.97 16.19 -3.19
CA ASN A 403 -11.12 15.02 -3.38
C ASN A 403 -11.56 13.81 -2.57
N VAL A 404 -12.87 13.69 -2.39
CA VAL A 404 -13.50 12.46 -1.94
C VAL A 404 -13.67 11.57 -3.18
N GLY A 405 -13.00 10.42 -3.15
CA GLY A 405 -13.12 9.38 -4.16
C GLY A 405 -14.55 8.82 -4.22
N TYR A 406 -15.08 8.62 -5.42
CA TYR A 406 -16.33 7.91 -5.67
C TYR A 406 -16.25 7.12 -6.96
N TRP A 407 -16.99 6.01 -7.01
CA TRP A 407 -17.12 5.18 -8.20
C TRP A 407 -18.33 5.64 -9.02
N ASP A 408 -18.19 5.62 -10.34
CA ASP A 408 -19.28 5.80 -11.30
C ASP A 408 -19.09 4.83 -12.46
N ASN A 409 -20.13 4.65 -13.28
CA ASN A 409 -20.15 3.70 -14.39
C ASN A 409 -19.75 2.27 -13.97
N GLU A 410 -20.21 1.85 -12.78
CA GLU A 410 -19.99 0.52 -12.26
C GLU A 410 -20.62 -0.55 -13.15
N GLU A 411 -19.78 -1.49 -13.60
CA GLU A 411 -20.18 -2.65 -14.37
C GLU A 411 -19.83 -3.92 -13.58
N GLN A 412 -20.85 -4.73 -13.28
CA GLN A 412 -20.67 -6.02 -12.63
C GLN A 412 -20.36 -7.09 -13.68
N TYR A 413 -19.25 -7.79 -13.52
CA TYR A 413 -18.84 -8.88 -14.39
C TYR A 413 -19.00 -10.23 -13.70
N GLY A 414 -19.58 -11.17 -14.45
CA GLY A 414 -19.45 -12.61 -14.24
C GLY A 414 -18.85 -13.24 -15.50
N PHE A 415 -18.84 -14.56 -15.60
CA PHE A 415 -18.17 -15.32 -16.68
C PHE A 415 -18.59 -15.08 -18.14
N ASP A 416 -19.43 -14.09 -18.43
CA ASP A 416 -19.70 -13.63 -19.79
C ASP A 416 -19.13 -12.21 -19.93
N PHE A 417 -17.80 -12.10 -20.06
CA PHE A 417 -17.10 -10.87 -20.45
C PHE A 417 -17.19 -10.64 -21.97
#